data_AF-A0A1L9BHQ9-F1
#
_entry.id   AF-A0A1L9BHQ9-F1
#
_cell.length_a   1.000
_cell.length_b   1.000
_cell.length_c   1.000
_cell.angle_alpha   90.00
_cell.angle_beta   90.00
_cell.angle_gamma   90.00
#
_symmetry.space_group_name_H-M   'P 1'
#
loop_
_entity.id
_entity.type
_entity.pdbx_description
1 polymer ?
#
loop_
_entity_poly.entity_id
_entity_poly.type
_entity_poly.pdbx_seq_one_letter_code
_entity_poly.pdbx_strand_id
1 'polypeptide(L)'
;MGNAMRHWMGLMGLVVGAGALTAGAQPAGDVTGVYSTKGGTLAIVQGDNETLVHYLSSFPQGDSAGTCECSLVVKSKTATRWTLAGPDLAPGKLSLAVAPGRFVLEGTTPGCCGAGWPGKDEFSRAQAATPPASCKVSAPRVYFQATDEGNTQRKAYVVQGDTVEAFISPTEPDLVPARFKGKKTTAGLLQRTQLECTSAPAAAAPPAVKAEQLQPLAGKWVELTKKGKGYVIFKPCSAETRAFTVQPDGARMEIQLGQESTSAQVTKLQPGQGAGAYVLELTREGGQGEQVEWKVTDAAKGIVSLTSSDLFAQSHTYVRDAKKGAFRVDAEKNCESEHD
;
A
#
# COMPACT_ATOMS: atom_id res chain seq x y z
N MET A 1 81.06 -11.88 -1.43
CA MET A 1 80.80 -13.21 -2.01
C MET A 1 79.69 -13.85 -1.22
N GLY A 2 78.61 -14.20 -1.92
CA GLY A 2 77.26 -14.38 -1.37
C GLY A 2 77.12 -15.60 -0.47
N ASN A 3 76.27 -15.43 0.55
CA ASN A 3 75.95 -16.46 1.50
C ASN A 3 74.45 -16.80 1.42
N ALA A 4 74.19 -18.11 1.56
CA ALA A 4 72.95 -18.76 1.94
C ALA A 4 71.82 -18.89 0.89
N MET A 5 71.79 -20.09 0.29
CA MET A 5 70.57 -20.81 -0.10
C MET A 5 69.54 -20.85 1.04
N ARG A 6 68.25 -20.77 0.72
CA ARG A 6 67.24 -21.61 1.38
C ARG A 6 66.00 -21.83 0.50
N HIS A 7 65.51 -23.05 0.62
CA HIS A 7 64.58 -23.73 -0.27
C HIS A 7 63.18 -23.12 -0.33
N TRP A 8 62.61 -23.29 -1.53
CA TRP A 8 61.20 -23.47 -1.78
C TRP A 8 60.52 -24.38 -0.75
N MET A 9 59.45 -23.87 -0.16
CA MET A 9 58.35 -24.71 0.33
C MET A 9 57.06 -23.91 0.10
N GLY A 10 56.26 -24.39 -0.85
CA GLY A 10 55.04 -23.72 -1.29
C GLY A 10 54.01 -23.66 -0.17
N LEU A 11 53.60 -22.44 0.18
CA LEU A 11 52.31 -22.18 0.79
C LEU A 11 51.32 -21.86 -0.34
N MET A 12 50.48 -22.83 -0.70
CA MET A 12 49.19 -22.53 -1.30
C MET A 12 48.31 -21.88 -0.23
N GLY A 13 48.41 -20.56 -0.11
CA GLY A 13 47.44 -19.75 0.62
C GLY A 13 46.12 -19.74 -0.13
N LEU A 14 45.15 -20.49 0.37
CA LEU A 14 43.74 -20.36 0.04
C LEU A 14 43.30 -18.94 0.46
N VAL A 15 43.39 -17.98 -0.44
CA VAL A 15 42.69 -16.69 -0.27
C VAL A 15 41.23 -16.99 -0.56
N VAL A 16 40.48 -17.31 0.50
CA VAL A 16 39.02 -17.24 0.51
C VAL A 16 38.70 -15.75 0.34
N GLY A 17 38.62 -15.31 -0.90
CA GLY A 17 38.08 -14.01 -1.25
C GLY A 17 36.63 -13.99 -0.79
N ALA A 18 36.40 -13.46 0.41
CA ALA A 18 35.12 -12.96 0.83
C ALA A 18 34.76 -11.84 -0.14
N GLY A 19 34.12 -12.22 -1.26
CA GLY A 19 33.42 -11.31 -2.13
C GLY A 19 32.31 -10.69 -1.30
N ALA A 20 32.62 -9.59 -0.63
CA ALA A 20 31.62 -8.65 -0.19
C ALA A 20 30.79 -8.33 -1.44
N LEU A 21 29.56 -8.83 -1.46
CA LEU A 21 28.51 -8.33 -2.32
C LEU A 21 28.38 -6.86 -1.98
N THR A 22 29.18 -6.04 -2.65
CA THR A 22 28.92 -4.63 -2.79
C THR A 22 27.60 -4.60 -3.56
N ALA A 23 26.52 -4.53 -2.81
CA ALA A 23 25.21 -4.15 -3.32
C ALA A 23 25.42 -2.77 -3.92
N GLY A 24 25.79 -2.74 -5.21
CA GLY A 24 25.93 -1.52 -5.97
C GLY A 24 24.63 -0.78 -5.82
N ALA A 25 24.69 0.45 -5.30
CA ALA A 25 23.55 1.33 -5.24
C ALA A 25 23.01 1.46 -6.68
N GLN A 26 21.93 0.75 -6.97
CA GLN A 26 21.26 0.84 -8.26
C GLN A 26 20.88 2.31 -8.44
N PRO A 27 21.24 2.95 -9.59
CA PRO A 27 20.77 4.30 -9.85
C PRO A 27 19.25 4.27 -9.71
N ALA A 28 18.72 5.11 -8.83
CA ALA A 28 17.29 5.25 -8.67
C ALA A 28 16.77 5.73 -10.03
N GLY A 29 16.16 4.82 -10.80
CA GLY A 29 15.51 5.15 -12.06
C GLY A 29 14.36 6.12 -11.83
N ASP A 30 13.38 6.13 -12.73
CA ASP A 30 12.14 6.84 -12.40
C ASP A 30 11.47 6.18 -11.18
N VAL A 31 11.46 6.88 -10.05
CA VAL A 31 10.83 6.44 -8.80
C VAL A 31 9.52 7.18 -8.54
N THR A 32 8.91 7.72 -9.60
CA THR A 32 7.58 8.30 -9.49
C THR A 32 6.57 7.25 -9.06
N GLY A 33 5.74 7.60 -8.09
CA GLY A 33 4.72 6.72 -7.55
C GLY A 33 4.28 7.12 -6.16
N VAL A 34 3.28 6.41 -5.66
CA VAL A 34 2.74 6.55 -4.31
C VAL A 34 3.13 5.32 -3.52
N TYR A 35 3.74 5.55 -2.36
CA TYR A 35 4.24 4.55 -1.44
C TYR A 35 3.49 4.69 -0.13
N SER A 36 2.81 3.65 0.32
CA SER A 36 1.96 3.70 1.52
C SER A 36 2.48 2.76 2.61
N THR A 37 2.21 3.15 3.85
CA THR A 37 2.43 2.35 5.07
C THR A 37 1.22 2.53 5.98
N LYS A 38 1.12 1.74 7.06
CA LYS A 38 0.00 1.80 8.02
C LYS A 38 -0.21 3.20 8.60
N GLY A 39 0.86 3.98 8.72
CA GLY A 39 0.84 5.32 9.31
C GLY A 39 0.79 6.48 8.31
N GLY A 40 0.97 6.25 7.01
CA GLY A 40 1.10 7.37 6.07
C GLY A 40 1.37 7.01 4.62
N THR A 41 1.49 8.04 3.80
CA THR A 41 1.71 7.98 2.35
C THR A 41 2.84 8.94 1.96
N LEU A 42 3.74 8.46 1.10
CA LEU A 42 4.77 9.22 0.43
C LEU A 42 4.52 9.17 -1.07
N ALA A 43 4.18 10.29 -1.68
CA ALA A 43 4.10 10.41 -3.13
C ALA A 43 5.35 11.10 -3.68
N ILE A 44 5.93 10.55 -4.73
CA ILE A 44 7.06 11.14 -5.45
C ILE A 44 6.62 11.38 -6.88
N VAL A 45 6.82 12.60 -7.38
CA VAL A 45 6.59 12.96 -8.79
C VAL A 45 7.90 13.51 -9.34
N GLN A 46 8.57 12.71 -10.17
CA GLN A 46 9.88 13.02 -10.72
C GLN A 46 9.78 13.51 -12.17
N GLY A 47 10.37 14.68 -12.41
CA GLY A 47 10.71 15.19 -13.72
C GLY A 47 12.23 15.28 -13.91
N ASP A 48 12.65 15.78 -15.07
CA ASP A 48 14.06 15.84 -15.42
C ASP A 48 14.82 16.87 -14.56
N ASN A 49 14.17 18.00 -14.25
CA ASN A 49 14.78 19.13 -13.54
C ASN A 49 14.31 19.26 -12.09
N GLU A 50 13.21 18.61 -11.72
CA GLU A 50 12.59 18.76 -10.40
C GLU A 50 11.96 17.44 -9.96
N THR A 51 12.03 17.18 -8.66
CA THR A 51 11.32 16.09 -8.01
C THR A 51 10.49 16.67 -6.88
N LEU A 52 9.19 16.42 -6.93
CA LEU A 52 8.24 16.79 -5.90
C LEU A 52 8.03 15.58 -4.98
N VAL A 53 7.90 15.86 -3.69
CA VAL A 53 7.62 14.86 -2.66
C VAL A 53 6.43 15.37 -1.86
N HIS A 54 5.39 14.56 -1.74
CA HIS A 54 4.26 14.84 -0.88
C HIS A 54 4.19 13.77 0.20
N TYR A 55 4.06 14.18 1.46
CA TYR A 55 4.04 13.27 2.60
C TYR A 55 2.82 13.53 3.47
N LEU A 56 2.05 12.47 3.70
CA LEU A 56 0.85 12.45 4.52
C LEU A 56 1.03 11.41 5.61
N SER A 57 0.70 11.72 6.86
CA SER A 57 0.76 10.74 7.95
C SER A 57 -0.19 11.08 9.07
N SER A 58 -0.57 10.06 9.83
CA SER A 58 -1.30 10.17 11.08
C SER A 58 -0.59 9.36 12.15
N PHE A 59 -0.39 9.93 13.33
CA PHE A 59 0.30 9.30 14.45
C PHE A 59 -0.43 9.54 15.77
N PRO A 60 -0.35 8.61 16.73
CA PRO A 60 -0.99 8.79 18.04
C PRO A 60 -0.40 9.99 18.79
N GLN A 61 -1.28 10.81 19.39
CA GLN A 61 -0.93 11.94 20.23
C GLN A 61 -1.84 11.96 21.47
N GLY A 62 -1.50 11.12 22.46
CA GLY A 62 -2.37 10.88 23.62
C GLY A 62 -3.70 10.26 23.19
N ASP A 63 -4.82 10.90 23.55
CA ASP A 63 -6.18 10.49 23.16
C ASP A 63 -6.61 11.04 21.77
N SER A 64 -5.71 11.70 21.06
CA SER A 64 -5.94 12.28 19.73
C SER A 64 -4.97 11.72 18.68
N ALA A 65 -5.19 12.05 17.40
CA ALA A 65 -4.25 11.75 16.33
C ALA A 65 -3.61 13.05 15.83
N GLY A 66 -2.27 13.11 15.87
CA GLY A 66 -1.51 14.13 15.16
C GLY A 66 -1.42 13.79 13.67
N THR A 67 -1.33 14.81 12.83
CA THR A 67 -1.23 14.64 11.38
C THR A 67 0.02 15.33 10.83
N CYS A 68 0.48 14.84 9.68
CA CYS A 68 1.46 15.50 8.83
C CYS A 68 0.90 15.63 7.43
N GLU A 69 1.05 16.80 6.82
CA GLU A 69 0.76 17.03 5.41
C GLU A 69 1.79 17.99 4.82
N CYS A 70 2.81 17.44 4.19
CA CYS A 70 3.95 18.18 3.69
C CYS A 70 4.00 18.14 2.16
N SER A 71 3.99 19.32 1.53
CA SER A 71 4.33 19.50 0.11
C SER A 71 5.77 19.99 -0.02
N LEU A 72 6.64 19.15 -0.59
CA LEU A 72 8.08 19.31 -0.58
C LEU A 72 8.67 19.23 -1.98
N VAL A 73 9.84 19.84 -2.15
CA VAL A 73 10.68 19.75 -3.34
C VAL A 73 12.09 19.27 -2.97
N VAL A 74 12.69 18.45 -3.84
CA VAL A 74 14.08 18.03 -3.69
C VAL A 74 15.01 19.18 -4.09
N LYS A 75 15.81 19.70 -3.15
CA LYS A 75 16.78 20.77 -3.40
C LYS A 75 18.16 20.26 -3.81
N SER A 76 18.59 19.14 -3.23
CA SER A 76 19.79 18.43 -3.67
C SER A 76 19.58 16.93 -3.59
N LYS A 77 20.19 16.20 -4.52
CA LYS A 77 20.08 14.74 -4.61
C LYS A 77 21.45 14.10 -4.74
N THR A 78 21.71 13.09 -3.92
CA THR A 78 22.71 12.05 -4.18
C THR A 78 21.98 10.77 -4.55
N ALA A 79 22.73 9.73 -4.92
CA ALA A 79 22.15 8.42 -5.24
C ALA A 79 21.39 7.79 -4.05
N THR A 80 21.74 8.16 -2.81
CA THR A 80 21.23 7.52 -1.59
C THR A 80 20.51 8.48 -0.65
N ARG A 81 20.58 9.80 -0.88
CA ARG A 81 19.94 10.78 0.01
C ARG A 81 19.57 12.07 -0.72
N TRP A 82 18.35 12.53 -0.47
CA TRP A 82 17.79 13.77 -1.01
C TRP A 82 17.50 14.74 0.12
N THR A 83 17.81 16.02 -0.10
CA THR A 83 17.43 17.08 0.84
C THR A 83 16.12 17.71 0.38
N LEU A 84 15.19 17.87 1.32
CA LEU A 84 13.85 18.38 1.04
C LEU A 84 13.72 19.80 1.58
N ALA A 85 12.88 20.58 0.92
CA ALA A 85 12.42 21.90 1.36
C ALA A 85 10.95 22.07 1.00
N GLY A 86 10.25 22.97 1.67
CA GLY A 86 8.86 23.31 1.38
C GLY A 86 8.52 24.72 1.86
N PRO A 87 7.27 25.17 1.69
CA PRO A 87 6.84 26.51 2.09
C PRO A 87 7.21 26.85 3.54
N ASP A 88 6.91 25.95 4.48
CA ASP A 88 7.19 26.14 5.92
C ASP A 88 8.41 25.35 6.40
N LEU A 89 9.32 24.99 5.49
CA LEU A 89 10.46 24.13 5.81
C LEU A 89 11.73 24.56 5.09
N ALA A 90 12.66 25.10 5.88
CA ALA A 90 14.02 25.40 5.42
C ALA A 90 14.73 24.13 4.89
N PRO A 91 15.54 24.25 3.83
CA PRO A 91 16.27 23.10 3.28
C PRO A 91 17.10 22.35 4.33
N GLY A 92 17.08 21.02 4.26
CA GLY A 92 17.91 20.15 5.09
C GLY A 92 17.33 19.82 6.47
N LYS A 93 16.13 20.31 6.80
CA LYS A 93 15.38 19.91 8.00
C LYS A 93 14.70 18.55 7.85
N LEU A 94 14.31 18.21 6.63
CA LEU A 94 13.91 16.87 6.22
C LEU A 94 14.82 16.36 5.13
N SER A 95 15.04 15.04 5.15
CA SER A 95 15.75 14.34 4.09
C SER A 95 15.04 13.03 3.77
N LEU A 96 15.18 12.59 2.51
CA LEU A 96 14.70 11.30 2.06
C LEU A 96 15.90 10.43 1.73
N ALA A 97 16.17 9.41 2.53
CA ALA A 97 17.14 8.39 2.17
C ALA A 97 16.52 7.42 1.16
N VAL A 98 17.22 7.23 0.04
CA VAL A 98 16.83 6.32 -1.05
C VAL A 98 17.67 5.06 -0.93
N ALA A 99 17.22 4.14 -0.08
CA ALA A 99 17.91 2.87 0.14
C ALA A 99 17.40 1.80 -0.85
N PRO A 100 18.18 0.72 -1.07
CA PRO A 100 17.67 -0.47 -1.72
C PRO A 100 16.43 -0.99 -0.99
N GLY A 101 15.32 -1.15 -1.71
CA GLY A 101 14.09 -1.72 -1.17
C GLY A 101 13.26 -0.81 -0.26
N ARG A 102 13.70 0.42 0.08
CA ARG A 102 12.90 1.36 0.89
C ARG A 102 13.26 2.83 0.68
N PHE A 103 12.32 3.71 0.96
CA PHE A 103 12.54 5.11 1.25
C PHE A 103 12.46 5.35 2.75
N VAL A 104 13.30 6.23 3.27
CA VAL A 104 13.27 6.63 4.68
C VAL A 104 13.20 8.14 4.74
N LEU A 105 12.06 8.68 5.15
CA LEU A 105 11.91 10.10 5.43
C LEU A 105 12.41 10.32 6.85
N GLU A 106 13.37 11.21 7.05
CA GLU A 106 13.97 11.47 8.36
C GLU A 106 14.30 12.95 8.54
N GLY A 107 14.13 13.46 9.76
CA GLY A 107 14.49 14.83 10.10
C GLY A 107 13.87 15.32 11.41
N THR A 108 13.86 16.64 11.56
CA THR A 108 13.19 17.31 12.70
C THR A 108 11.73 17.59 12.34
N THR A 109 10.84 17.65 13.35
CA THR A 109 9.42 17.99 13.16
C THR A 109 9.26 19.21 12.28
N PRO A 110 8.79 19.03 11.02
CA PRO A 110 8.58 20.15 10.12
C PRO A 110 7.33 20.93 10.54
N GLY A 111 7.19 22.18 10.12
CA GLY A 111 5.98 22.98 10.39
C GLY A 111 4.70 22.35 9.84
N CYS A 112 4.83 21.52 8.81
CA CYS A 112 3.75 20.74 8.21
C CYS A 112 3.36 19.45 8.98
N CYS A 113 3.94 19.23 10.17
CA CYS A 113 3.62 18.13 11.06
C CYS A 113 3.22 18.64 12.45
N GLY A 114 2.19 18.04 13.02
CA GLY A 114 1.82 18.26 14.42
C GLY A 114 2.93 17.87 15.41
N ALA A 115 2.84 18.40 16.63
CA ALA A 115 3.73 18.01 17.72
C ALA A 115 3.62 16.50 18.00
N GLY A 116 4.75 15.80 18.08
CA GLY A 116 4.78 14.35 18.33
C GLY A 116 5.08 13.47 17.12
N TRP A 117 5.30 14.05 15.93
CA TRP A 117 5.84 13.28 14.80
C TRP A 117 7.17 12.60 15.19
N PRO A 118 7.34 11.29 14.96
CA PRO A 118 8.50 10.52 15.45
C PRO A 118 9.85 10.91 14.83
N GLY A 119 9.88 11.84 13.86
CA GLY A 119 11.11 12.27 13.19
C GLY A 119 11.54 11.35 12.06
N LYS A 120 10.83 10.23 11.85
CA LYS A 120 11.22 9.20 10.89
C LYS A 120 10.03 8.34 10.45
N ASP A 121 9.92 8.11 9.14
CA ASP A 121 9.01 7.13 8.53
C ASP A 121 9.68 6.34 7.42
N GLU A 122 9.27 5.09 7.26
CA GLU A 122 9.82 4.17 6.26
C GLU A 122 8.73 3.68 5.30
N PHE A 123 9.06 3.69 4.01
CA PHE A 123 8.18 3.29 2.92
C PHE A 123 8.84 2.20 2.08
N SER A 124 8.17 1.07 1.90
CA SER A 124 8.71 -0.03 1.10
C SER A 124 8.80 0.34 -0.38
N ARG A 125 9.92 0.00 -1.02
CA ARG A 125 10.08 -0.05 -2.49
C ARG A 125 10.01 -1.47 -3.03
N ALA A 126 9.93 -2.47 -2.15
CA ALA A 126 9.80 -3.86 -2.55
C ALA A 126 8.40 -4.15 -3.10
N GLN A 127 7.40 -3.39 -2.65
CA GLN A 127 6.08 -3.35 -3.27
C GLN A 127 6.12 -2.38 -4.46
N ALA A 128 5.45 -2.73 -5.55
CA ALA A 128 5.29 -1.84 -6.69
C ALA A 128 4.58 -0.56 -6.21
N ALA A 129 5.14 0.60 -6.54
CA ALA A 129 4.50 1.87 -6.23
C ALA A 129 3.16 1.96 -6.96
N THR A 130 2.13 2.50 -6.30
CA THR A 130 0.89 2.83 -7.01
C THR A 130 1.22 3.96 -7.99
N PRO A 131 0.91 3.83 -9.29
CA PRO A 131 1.16 4.90 -10.24
C PRO A 131 0.31 6.13 -9.88
N PRO A 132 0.81 7.36 -10.13
CA PRO A 132 -0.03 8.55 -9.99
C PRO A 132 -1.26 8.47 -10.91
N ALA A 133 -2.31 9.23 -10.59
CA ALA A 133 -3.52 9.30 -11.39
C ALA A 133 -3.19 9.82 -12.80
N SER A 134 -3.81 9.23 -13.82
CA SER A 134 -3.74 9.74 -15.19
C SER A 134 -4.84 10.77 -15.39
N CYS A 135 -4.45 12.02 -15.62
CA CYS A 135 -5.38 13.13 -15.74
C CYS A 135 -5.29 13.78 -17.12
N LYS A 136 -6.44 14.05 -17.72
CA LYS A 136 -6.53 14.86 -18.93
C LYS A 136 -6.59 16.33 -18.56
N VAL A 137 -5.89 17.17 -19.32
CA VAL A 137 -5.96 18.62 -19.17
C VAL A 137 -7.26 19.11 -19.81
N SER A 138 -8.11 19.77 -19.03
CA SER A 138 -9.42 20.25 -19.49
C SER A 138 -9.38 21.70 -19.99
N ALA A 139 -8.45 22.52 -19.49
CA ALA A 139 -8.31 23.91 -19.88
C ALA A 139 -7.42 24.10 -21.13
N PRO A 140 -7.62 25.17 -21.95
CA PRO A 140 -6.84 25.42 -23.17
C PRO A 140 -5.33 25.41 -22.97
N ARG A 141 -4.87 25.94 -21.82
CA ARG A 141 -3.47 25.98 -21.43
C ARG A 141 -3.36 26.05 -19.92
N VAL A 142 -2.50 25.22 -19.35
CA VAL A 142 -2.20 25.18 -17.91
C VAL A 142 -0.70 25.26 -17.71
N TYR A 143 -0.25 26.23 -16.93
CA TYR A 143 1.16 26.41 -16.60
C TYR A 143 1.53 25.63 -15.34
N PHE A 144 2.70 25.00 -15.35
CA PHE A 144 3.28 24.43 -14.13
C PHE A 144 3.63 25.55 -13.15
N GLN A 145 3.39 25.32 -11.87
CA GLN A 145 3.75 26.20 -10.77
C GLN A 145 4.89 25.59 -9.95
N ALA A 146 5.72 26.43 -9.34
CA ALA A 146 6.76 26.00 -8.40
C ALA A 146 6.18 25.70 -7.00
N THR A 147 6.91 24.97 -6.17
CA THR A 147 6.54 24.67 -4.76
C THR A 147 7.13 25.70 -3.78
N ASP A 148 7.20 26.96 -4.19
CA ASP A 148 7.58 28.08 -3.33
C ASP A 148 6.32 28.71 -2.70
N GLU A 149 6.50 29.60 -1.72
CA GLU A 149 5.38 30.25 -1.00
C GLU A 149 4.38 30.94 -1.94
N GLY A 150 4.86 31.47 -3.08
CA GLY A 150 4.03 32.16 -4.07
C GLY A 150 3.45 31.27 -5.18
N ASN A 151 3.76 29.96 -5.18
CA ASN A 151 3.47 29.05 -6.28
C ASN A 151 3.80 29.63 -7.66
N THR A 152 5.03 30.14 -7.81
CA THR A 152 5.44 30.94 -8.96
C THR A 152 5.19 30.21 -10.27
N GLN A 153 4.41 30.85 -11.16
CA GLN A 153 4.11 30.31 -12.47
C GLN A 153 5.38 30.14 -13.31
N ARG A 154 5.52 28.98 -13.97
CA ARG A 154 6.65 28.67 -14.86
C ARG A 154 6.29 28.91 -16.32
N LYS A 155 7.33 28.94 -17.15
CA LYS A 155 7.17 28.97 -18.61
C LYS A 155 6.66 27.66 -19.20
N ALA A 156 6.91 26.53 -18.52
CA ALA A 156 6.46 25.23 -18.98
C ALA A 156 4.95 25.09 -18.77
N TYR A 157 4.26 24.55 -19.77
CA TYR A 157 2.81 24.38 -19.78
C TYR A 157 2.41 23.09 -20.48
N VAL A 158 1.18 22.68 -20.23
CA VAL A 158 0.42 21.66 -20.96
C VAL A 158 -0.82 22.31 -21.56
N VAL A 159 -1.39 21.69 -22.58
CA VAL A 159 -2.58 22.20 -23.28
C VAL A 159 -3.73 21.21 -23.18
N GLN A 160 -4.93 21.68 -23.51
CA GLN A 160 -6.14 20.85 -23.48
C GLN A 160 -5.94 19.54 -24.24
N GLY A 161 -6.37 18.43 -23.62
CA GLY A 161 -6.25 17.09 -24.16
C GLY A 161 -4.93 16.39 -23.85
N ASP A 162 -3.89 17.11 -23.37
CA ASP A 162 -2.68 16.48 -22.86
C ASP A 162 -3.00 15.57 -21.68
N THR A 163 -2.21 14.50 -21.53
CA THR A 163 -2.30 13.59 -20.38
C THR A 163 -1.12 13.81 -19.45
N VAL A 164 -1.41 14.03 -18.17
CA VAL A 164 -0.42 14.19 -17.09
C VAL A 164 -0.59 13.11 -16.04
N GLU A 165 0.50 12.75 -15.38
CA GLU A 165 0.48 11.88 -14.19
C GLU A 165 0.48 12.78 -12.94
N ALA A 166 -0.58 12.73 -12.13
CA ALA A 166 -0.75 13.60 -10.97
C ALA A 166 -1.01 12.82 -9.68
N PHE A 167 -0.46 13.29 -8.57
CA PHE A 167 -0.84 12.82 -7.25
C PHE A 167 -2.02 13.64 -6.72
N ILE A 168 -3.15 12.97 -6.51
CA ILE A 168 -4.38 13.59 -6.01
C ILE A 168 -4.50 13.28 -4.52
N SER A 169 -4.19 14.26 -3.67
CA SER A 169 -4.32 14.11 -2.22
C SER A 169 -5.81 14.00 -1.81
N PRO A 170 -6.14 13.16 -0.81
CA PRO A 170 -7.50 13.08 -0.25
C PRO A 170 -7.98 14.36 0.44
N THR A 171 -7.06 15.25 0.84
CA THR A 171 -7.35 16.57 1.42
C THR A 171 -7.75 17.62 0.38
N GLU A 172 -7.70 17.23 -0.91
CA GLU A 172 -8.09 18.03 -2.07
C GLU A 172 -7.46 19.43 -2.19
N PRO A 173 -6.11 19.54 -2.25
CA PRO A 173 -5.47 20.83 -2.47
C PRO A 173 -5.77 21.37 -3.88
N ASP A 174 -5.85 22.69 -3.99
CA ASP A 174 -6.03 23.41 -5.26
C ASP A 174 -4.91 23.11 -6.26
N LEU A 175 -3.70 22.92 -5.75
CA LEU A 175 -2.51 22.61 -6.53
C LEU A 175 -2.04 21.19 -6.22
N VAL A 176 -1.90 20.39 -7.27
CA VAL A 176 -1.48 19.00 -7.15
C VAL A 176 -0.12 18.76 -7.82
N PRO A 177 0.77 17.95 -7.21
CA PRO A 177 2.00 17.51 -7.86
C PRO A 177 1.68 16.72 -9.13
N ALA A 178 2.20 17.16 -10.27
CA ALA A 178 1.97 16.51 -11.54
C ALA A 178 3.21 16.50 -12.43
N ARG A 179 3.23 15.57 -13.38
CA ARG A 179 4.24 15.54 -14.43
C ARG A 179 3.65 15.25 -15.81
N PHE A 180 4.27 15.87 -16.80
CA PHE A 180 4.00 15.65 -18.21
C PHE A 180 5.20 14.97 -18.86
N LYS A 181 4.96 13.82 -19.51
CA LYS A 181 5.96 13.04 -20.24
C LYS A 181 5.97 13.46 -21.72
N GLY A 182 6.65 14.56 -22.01
CA GLY A 182 6.89 15.03 -23.38
C GLY A 182 8.25 14.58 -23.91
N LYS A 183 8.89 15.41 -24.76
CA LYS A 183 10.31 15.23 -25.14
C LYS A 183 11.26 15.26 -23.93
N LYS A 184 10.84 15.96 -22.88
CA LYS A 184 11.43 16.00 -21.55
C LYS A 184 10.33 15.79 -20.54
N THR A 185 10.64 15.15 -19.41
CA THR A 185 9.67 14.99 -18.33
C THR A 185 9.64 16.29 -17.54
N THR A 186 8.53 17.02 -17.60
CA THR A 186 8.34 18.24 -16.82
C THR A 186 7.52 17.90 -15.58
N ALA A 187 8.00 18.26 -14.40
CA ALA A 187 7.25 18.17 -13.15
C ALA A 187 7.03 19.57 -12.56
N GLY A 188 5.96 19.70 -11.79
CA GLY A 188 5.57 20.92 -11.09
C GLY A 188 4.18 20.77 -10.49
N LEU A 189 3.65 21.83 -9.92
CA LEU A 189 2.28 21.88 -9.45
C LEU A 189 1.33 22.29 -10.58
N LEU A 190 0.15 21.67 -10.67
CA LEU A 190 -0.92 22.06 -11.60
C LEU A 190 -2.21 22.29 -10.83
N GLN A 191 -3.07 23.16 -11.35
CA GLN A 191 -4.37 23.43 -10.74
C GLN A 191 -5.30 22.23 -10.92
N ARG A 192 -5.80 21.68 -9.81
CA ARG A 192 -6.65 20.48 -9.78
C ARG A 192 -7.92 20.65 -10.61
N THR A 193 -8.55 21.82 -10.56
CA THR A 193 -9.79 22.12 -11.31
C THR A 193 -9.61 22.15 -12.83
N GLN A 194 -8.36 22.19 -13.31
CA GLN A 194 -8.02 22.16 -14.74
C GLN A 194 -7.61 20.75 -15.22
N LEU A 195 -7.80 19.75 -14.35
CA LEU A 195 -7.48 18.35 -14.59
C LEU A 195 -8.72 17.48 -14.44
N GLU A 196 -8.97 16.64 -15.43
CA GLU A 196 -9.94 15.56 -15.39
C GLU A 196 -9.19 14.26 -15.08
N CYS A 197 -9.10 13.95 -13.79
CA CYS A 197 -8.43 12.75 -13.33
C CYS A 197 -9.41 11.58 -13.34
N THR A 198 -9.19 10.64 -14.26
CA THR A 198 -9.62 9.27 -13.99
C THR A 198 -8.69 8.74 -12.92
N SER A 199 -9.21 8.26 -11.79
CA SER A 199 -8.41 7.45 -10.88
C SER A 199 -7.69 6.41 -11.75
N ALA A 200 -6.36 6.45 -11.75
CA ALA A 200 -5.62 5.39 -12.40
C ALA A 200 -6.17 4.10 -11.77
N PRO A 201 -6.62 3.10 -12.56
CA PRO A 201 -6.78 1.79 -11.97
C PRO A 201 -5.44 1.51 -11.32
N ALA A 202 -5.41 1.32 -9.99
CA ALA A 202 -4.23 0.81 -9.33
C ALA A 202 -3.73 -0.29 -10.26
N ALA A 203 -2.51 -0.16 -10.78
CA ALA A 203 -1.97 -1.18 -11.66
C ALA A 203 -1.95 -2.44 -10.81
N ALA A 204 -3.02 -3.24 -10.92
CA ALA A 204 -3.08 -4.54 -10.34
C ALA A 204 -1.93 -5.24 -11.03
N ALA A 205 -0.84 -5.41 -10.29
CA ALA A 205 0.06 -6.51 -10.57
C ALA A 205 -0.86 -7.69 -10.88
N PRO A 206 -0.66 -8.42 -12.00
CA PRO A 206 -1.45 -9.61 -12.27
C PRO A 206 -1.49 -10.39 -10.96
N PRO A 207 -2.68 -10.71 -10.43
CA PRO A 207 -2.75 -11.32 -9.12
C PRO A 207 -1.82 -12.54 -9.16
N ALA A 208 -0.86 -12.58 -8.24
CA ALA A 208 0.14 -13.66 -8.23
C ALA A 208 -0.53 -15.04 -8.10
N VAL A 209 -1.82 -15.05 -7.71
CA VAL A 209 -2.73 -16.19 -7.75
C VAL A 209 -3.66 -16.07 -8.96
N LYS A 210 -3.64 -17.08 -9.82
CA LYS A 210 -4.54 -17.15 -10.99
C LYS A 210 -5.97 -17.52 -10.55
N ALA A 211 -6.97 -17.06 -11.30
CA ALA A 211 -8.38 -17.34 -11.01
C ALA A 211 -8.67 -18.85 -10.86
N GLU A 212 -8.04 -19.70 -11.69
CA GLU A 212 -8.24 -21.15 -11.64
C GLU A 212 -7.79 -21.76 -10.31
N GLN A 213 -6.80 -21.14 -9.65
CA GLN A 213 -6.31 -21.60 -8.35
C GLN A 213 -7.28 -21.25 -7.21
N LEU A 214 -8.05 -20.17 -7.35
CA LEU A 214 -9.07 -19.74 -6.39
C LEU A 214 -10.44 -20.35 -6.64
N GLN A 215 -10.67 -20.95 -7.80
CA GLN A 215 -11.94 -21.56 -8.17
C GLN A 215 -12.50 -22.54 -7.11
N PRO A 216 -11.69 -23.37 -6.42
CA PRO A 216 -12.19 -24.22 -5.35
C PRO A 216 -12.78 -23.45 -4.16
N LEU A 217 -12.30 -22.24 -3.92
CA LEU A 217 -12.70 -21.37 -2.79
C LEU A 217 -13.83 -20.39 -3.16
N ALA A 218 -14.12 -20.27 -4.45
CA ALA A 218 -15.04 -19.29 -5.03
C ALA A 218 -16.43 -19.28 -4.38
N GLY A 219 -17.03 -18.10 -4.30
CA GLY A 219 -18.40 -17.89 -3.85
C GLY A 219 -18.50 -17.40 -2.40
N LYS A 220 -19.75 -17.29 -1.94
CA LYS A 220 -20.10 -16.75 -0.62
C LYS A 220 -20.05 -17.82 0.47
N TRP A 221 -19.56 -17.42 1.63
CA TRP A 221 -19.44 -18.20 2.85
C TRP A 221 -20.05 -17.43 4.00
N VAL A 222 -20.90 -18.08 4.78
CA VAL A 222 -21.67 -17.46 5.86
C VAL A 222 -21.21 -18.02 7.20
N GLU A 223 -20.99 -17.17 8.18
CA GLU A 223 -20.51 -17.57 9.49
C GLU A 223 -21.52 -18.48 10.20
N LEU A 224 -20.99 -19.48 10.90
CA LEU A 224 -21.69 -20.39 11.77
C LEU A 224 -21.28 -20.14 13.22
N THR A 225 -22.26 -19.90 14.07
CA THR A 225 -22.06 -19.80 15.51
C THR A 225 -22.31 -21.16 16.16
N LYS A 226 -21.38 -21.62 16.99
CA LYS A 226 -21.56 -22.86 17.75
C LYS A 226 -22.64 -22.66 18.81
N LYS A 227 -23.66 -23.53 18.81
CA LYS A 227 -24.75 -23.52 19.80
C LYS A 227 -25.00 -24.94 20.31
N GLY A 228 -24.60 -25.19 21.56
CA GLY A 228 -24.60 -26.54 22.13
C GLY A 228 -23.71 -27.50 21.34
N LYS A 229 -24.29 -28.61 20.86
CA LYS A 229 -23.59 -29.62 20.04
C LYS A 229 -23.62 -29.31 18.53
N GLY A 230 -24.29 -28.26 18.10
CA GLY A 230 -24.50 -27.93 16.69
C GLY A 230 -24.04 -26.52 16.32
N TYR A 231 -24.40 -26.11 15.10
CA TYR A 231 -24.15 -24.79 14.55
C TYR A 231 -25.46 -24.13 14.14
N VAL A 232 -25.52 -22.81 14.26
CA VAL A 232 -26.62 -21.97 13.77
C VAL A 232 -26.04 -20.81 12.98
N ILE A 233 -26.83 -20.21 12.10
CA ILE A 233 -26.52 -18.93 11.47
C ILE A 233 -27.14 -17.85 12.37
N PHE A 234 -26.31 -17.05 13.04
CA PHE A 234 -26.79 -15.98 13.89
C PHE A 234 -27.06 -14.70 13.08
N LYS A 235 -28.24 -14.11 13.25
CA LYS A 235 -28.62 -12.86 12.60
C LYS A 235 -28.80 -11.75 13.66
N PRO A 236 -27.81 -10.84 13.81
CA PRO A 236 -27.93 -9.70 14.73
C PRO A 236 -28.97 -8.68 14.27
N CYS A 237 -29.49 -7.86 15.19
CA CYS A 237 -30.52 -6.86 14.90
C CYS A 237 -29.99 -5.68 14.07
N SER A 238 -28.81 -5.17 14.43
CA SER A 238 -28.22 -3.93 13.89
C SER A 238 -27.01 -4.17 12.99
N ALA A 239 -26.82 -5.40 12.53
CA ALA A 239 -25.67 -5.79 11.74
C ALA A 239 -26.02 -6.90 10.74
N GLU A 240 -25.22 -7.05 9.70
CA GLU A 240 -25.32 -8.21 8.82
C GLU A 240 -24.77 -9.47 9.50
N THR A 241 -25.22 -10.65 9.09
CA THR A 241 -24.52 -11.88 9.46
C THR A 241 -23.14 -11.86 8.82
N ARG A 242 -22.10 -12.13 9.61
CA ARG A 242 -20.73 -12.19 9.11
C ARG A 242 -20.61 -13.18 7.97
N ALA A 243 -19.91 -12.77 6.93
CA ALA A 243 -19.77 -13.55 5.71
C ALA A 243 -18.52 -13.09 4.97
N PHE A 244 -18.06 -13.90 4.03
CA PHE A 244 -17.10 -13.43 3.04
C PHE A 244 -17.43 -14.02 1.68
N THR A 245 -16.94 -13.37 0.63
CA THR A 245 -17.09 -13.84 -0.76
C THR A 245 -15.73 -13.86 -1.44
N VAL A 246 -15.33 -15.02 -1.94
CA VAL A 246 -14.13 -15.16 -2.77
C VAL A 246 -14.51 -14.96 -4.23
N GLN A 247 -13.89 -13.98 -4.87
CA GLN A 247 -14.02 -13.64 -6.28
C GLN A 247 -12.73 -14.05 -7.00
N PRO A 248 -12.74 -15.18 -7.74
CA PRO A 248 -11.56 -15.64 -8.47
C PRO A 248 -11.09 -14.63 -9.51
N ASP A 249 -12.04 -14.00 -10.20
CA ASP A 249 -11.80 -12.95 -11.18
C ASP A 249 -11.34 -11.70 -10.44
N GLY A 250 -10.03 -11.43 -10.49
CA GLY A 250 -9.39 -10.33 -9.74
C GLY A 250 -8.80 -10.74 -8.39
N ALA A 251 -8.80 -12.04 -8.06
CA ALA A 251 -8.24 -12.60 -6.82
C ALA A 251 -8.60 -11.78 -5.58
N ARG A 252 -9.90 -11.55 -5.38
CA ARG A 252 -10.40 -10.62 -4.36
C ARG A 252 -11.28 -11.35 -3.36
N MET A 253 -11.27 -10.86 -2.13
CA MET A 253 -12.11 -11.34 -1.04
C MET A 253 -12.87 -10.16 -0.45
N GLU A 254 -14.19 -10.21 -0.52
CA GLU A 254 -15.08 -9.29 0.20
C GLU A 254 -15.40 -9.89 1.56
N ILE A 255 -15.23 -9.12 2.62
CA ILE A 255 -15.37 -9.59 4.00
C ILE A 255 -16.39 -8.69 4.71
N GLN A 256 -17.51 -9.29 5.11
CA GLN A 256 -18.56 -8.68 5.93
C GLN A 256 -18.33 -9.08 7.39
N LEU A 257 -17.97 -8.12 8.25
CA LEU A 257 -17.68 -8.32 9.67
C LEU A 257 -18.85 -7.95 10.59
N GLY A 258 -20.04 -7.77 10.02
CA GLY A 258 -21.25 -7.39 10.74
C GLY A 258 -21.71 -6.01 10.29
N GLN A 259 -21.28 -4.97 11.01
CA GLN A 259 -21.56 -3.57 10.66
C GLN A 259 -20.57 -2.99 9.64
N GLU A 260 -19.43 -3.65 9.46
CA GLU A 260 -18.36 -3.20 8.58
C GLU A 260 -18.16 -4.19 7.43
N SER A 261 -17.81 -3.65 6.28
CA SER A 261 -17.33 -4.42 5.13
C SER A 261 -15.93 -3.95 4.75
N THR A 262 -15.06 -4.89 4.42
CA THR A 262 -13.74 -4.59 3.88
C THR A 262 -13.43 -5.51 2.71
N SER A 263 -12.44 -5.13 1.90
CA SER A 263 -11.97 -5.95 0.80
C SER A 263 -10.47 -6.19 0.90
N ALA A 264 -10.03 -7.36 0.48
CA ALA A 264 -8.62 -7.74 0.42
C ALA A 264 -8.32 -8.46 -0.89
N GLN A 265 -7.11 -8.26 -1.41
CA GLN A 265 -6.58 -9.07 -2.51
C GLN A 265 -5.91 -10.33 -1.96
N VAL A 266 -6.15 -11.46 -2.61
CA VAL A 266 -5.42 -12.70 -2.39
C VAL A 266 -4.11 -12.63 -3.19
N THR A 267 -3.03 -12.30 -2.50
CA THR A 267 -1.70 -12.13 -3.11
C THR A 267 -0.90 -13.42 -3.12
N LYS A 268 -1.27 -14.41 -2.30
CA LYS A 268 -0.65 -15.74 -2.30
C LYS A 268 -1.64 -16.82 -1.89
N LEU A 269 -1.50 -18.00 -2.49
CA LEU A 269 -2.26 -19.20 -2.13
C LEU A 269 -1.31 -20.39 -2.05
N GLN A 270 -1.25 -21.03 -0.89
CA GLN A 270 -0.41 -22.21 -0.65
C GLN A 270 -1.25 -23.35 -0.09
N PRO A 271 -0.93 -24.62 -0.40
CA PRO A 271 -1.53 -25.75 0.29
C PRO A 271 -1.28 -25.69 1.79
N GLY A 272 -2.32 -25.90 2.59
CA GLY A 272 -2.27 -25.98 4.04
C GLY A 272 -2.12 -27.42 4.54
N GLN A 273 -2.16 -27.61 5.87
CA GLN A 273 -2.13 -28.95 6.46
C GLN A 273 -3.50 -29.63 6.38
N GLY A 274 -3.60 -30.67 5.55
CA GLY A 274 -4.79 -31.51 5.39
C GLY A 274 -5.48 -31.33 4.03
N ALA A 275 -6.38 -32.26 3.70
CA ALA A 275 -7.09 -32.25 2.43
C ALA A 275 -7.98 -31.01 2.30
N GLY A 276 -7.78 -30.23 1.23
CA GLY A 276 -8.53 -29.00 0.96
C GLY A 276 -8.19 -27.82 1.87
N ALA A 277 -7.15 -27.92 2.70
CA ALA A 277 -6.64 -26.81 3.49
C ALA A 277 -5.75 -25.88 2.65
N TYR A 278 -5.79 -24.59 2.94
CA TYR A 278 -4.98 -23.57 2.28
C TYR A 278 -4.42 -22.58 3.30
N VAL A 279 -3.35 -21.91 2.92
CA VAL A 279 -2.88 -20.68 3.57
C VAL A 279 -2.97 -19.59 2.51
N LEU A 280 -3.78 -18.56 2.79
CA LEU A 280 -3.95 -17.40 1.94
C LEU A 280 -3.13 -16.25 2.51
N GLU A 281 -2.48 -15.48 1.64
CA GLU A 281 -1.98 -14.15 2.00
C GLU A 281 -2.97 -13.12 1.47
N LEU A 282 -3.58 -12.36 2.37
CA LEU A 282 -4.58 -11.33 2.06
C LEU A 282 -3.98 -9.95 2.28
N THR A 283 -4.06 -9.07 1.30
CA THR A 283 -3.60 -7.68 1.40
C THR A 283 -4.80 -6.75 1.29
N ARG A 284 -5.12 -6.03 2.37
CA ARG A 284 -6.12 -4.96 2.37
C ARG A 284 -5.63 -3.77 1.55
N GLU A 285 -6.56 -3.02 0.99
CA GLU A 285 -6.25 -1.76 0.31
C GLU A 285 -5.51 -0.80 1.27
N GLY A 286 -4.29 -0.39 0.90
CA GLY A 286 -3.42 0.46 1.74
C GLY A 286 -2.82 -0.21 2.99
N GLY A 287 -3.02 -1.52 3.20
CA GLY A 287 -2.60 -2.25 4.40
C GLY A 287 -1.45 -3.25 4.20
N GLN A 288 -0.95 -3.82 5.29
CA GLN A 288 -0.03 -4.96 5.24
C GLN A 288 -0.76 -6.26 4.87
N GLY A 289 -0.01 -7.18 4.27
CA GLY A 289 -0.48 -8.55 4.04
C GLY A 289 -0.63 -9.31 5.36
N GLU A 290 -1.68 -10.10 5.45
CA GLU A 290 -1.96 -11.00 6.57
C GLU A 290 -2.10 -12.44 6.06
N GLN A 291 -1.65 -13.41 6.86
CA GLN A 291 -1.90 -14.82 6.59
C GLN A 291 -3.23 -15.28 7.18
N VAL A 292 -4.05 -15.90 6.35
CA VAL A 292 -5.31 -16.53 6.74
C VAL A 292 -5.20 -18.03 6.51
N GLU A 293 -5.34 -18.80 7.59
CA GLU A 293 -5.40 -20.25 7.51
C GLU A 293 -6.82 -20.69 7.17
N TRP A 294 -6.96 -21.46 6.10
CA TRP A 294 -8.20 -22.06 5.65
C TRP A 294 -8.17 -23.56 5.91
N LYS A 295 -9.08 -24.06 6.73
CA LYS A 295 -9.18 -25.48 7.06
C LYS A 295 -10.55 -26.02 6.74
N VAL A 296 -10.63 -27.11 5.97
CA VAL A 296 -11.89 -27.84 5.78
C VAL A 296 -12.17 -28.64 7.05
N THR A 297 -13.29 -28.36 7.71
CA THR A 297 -13.70 -29.03 8.95
C THR A 297 -14.72 -30.13 8.69
N ASP A 298 -15.61 -29.92 7.70
CA ASP A 298 -16.56 -30.93 7.22
C ASP A 298 -16.83 -30.70 5.72
N ALA A 299 -16.13 -31.45 4.86
CA ALA A 299 -16.27 -31.32 3.40
C ALA A 299 -17.69 -31.64 2.91
N ALA A 300 -18.35 -32.64 3.51
CA ALA A 300 -19.68 -33.08 3.13
C ALA A 300 -20.71 -31.97 3.39
N LYS A 301 -20.60 -31.28 4.53
CA LYS A 301 -21.43 -30.12 4.86
C LYS A 301 -20.92 -28.80 4.29
N GLY A 302 -19.73 -28.80 3.67
CA GLY A 302 -19.09 -27.59 3.14
C GLY A 302 -18.76 -26.57 4.23
N ILE A 303 -18.29 -27.06 5.37
CA ILE A 303 -17.87 -26.25 6.51
C ILE A 303 -16.36 -26.08 6.47
N VAL A 304 -15.93 -24.84 6.69
CA VAL A 304 -14.52 -24.44 6.79
C VAL A 304 -14.31 -23.64 8.08
N SER A 305 -13.08 -23.61 8.55
CA SER A 305 -12.61 -22.69 9.58
C SER A 305 -11.60 -21.74 8.95
N LEU A 306 -11.76 -20.44 9.19
CA LEU A 306 -10.77 -19.43 8.84
C LEU A 306 -10.15 -18.91 10.13
N THR A 307 -8.83 -18.88 10.19
CA THR A 307 -8.07 -18.35 11.34
C THR A 307 -7.13 -17.26 10.86
N SER A 308 -7.20 -16.09 11.49
CA SER A 308 -6.27 -14.99 11.26
C SER A 308 -6.14 -14.13 12.53
N SER A 309 -5.07 -13.35 12.64
CA SER A 309 -4.74 -12.57 13.85
C SER A 309 -5.29 -11.14 13.84
N ASP A 310 -5.73 -10.64 12.69
CA ASP A 310 -6.19 -9.27 12.47
C ASP A 310 -7.58 -9.26 11.81
N LEU A 311 -7.71 -9.55 10.51
CA LEU A 311 -8.97 -9.48 9.75
C LEU A 311 -10.12 -10.24 10.41
N PHE A 312 -9.83 -11.43 10.92
CA PHE A 312 -10.80 -12.27 11.62
C PHE A 312 -10.58 -12.27 13.14
N ALA A 313 -9.47 -11.70 13.63
CA ALA A 313 -9.01 -11.63 15.02
C ALA A 313 -8.88 -12.96 15.80
N GLN A 314 -9.51 -14.03 15.33
CA GLN A 314 -9.54 -15.37 15.89
C GLN A 314 -10.05 -16.37 14.84
N SER A 315 -10.23 -17.64 15.24
CA SER A 315 -10.79 -18.68 14.37
C SER A 315 -12.32 -18.60 14.32
N HIS A 316 -12.90 -18.58 13.11
CA HIS A 316 -14.34 -18.60 12.89
C HIS A 316 -14.73 -19.69 11.90
N THR A 317 -15.92 -20.24 12.09
CA THR A 317 -16.44 -21.34 11.27
C THR A 317 -17.43 -20.79 10.24
N TYR A 318 -17.36 -21.26 9.00
CA TYR A 318 -18.22 -20.81 7.91
C TYR A 318 -18.79 -21.98 7.14
N VAL A 319 -19.98 -21.79 6.57
CA VAL A 319 -20.60 -22.71 5.61
C VAL A 319 -20.71 -22.04 4.24
N ARG A 320 -20.49 -22.81 3.17
CA ARG A 320 -20.76 -22.33 1.81
C ARG A 320 -22.24 -21.96 1.66
N ASP A 321 -22.53 -20.82 1.04
CA ASP A 321 -23.89 -20.28 0.95
C ASP A 321 -24.90 -21.28 0.36
N ALA A 322 -24.49 -22.05 -0.66
CA ALA A 322 -25.31 -23.10 -1.28
C ALA A 322 -25.71 -24.25 -0.32
N LYS A 323 -25.01 -24.42 0.82
CA LYS A 323 -25.28 -25.45 1.84
C LYS A 323 -25.86 -24.87 3.13
N LYS A 324 -26.06 -23.55 3.22
CA LYS A 324 -26.53 -22.87 4.43
C LYS A 324 -27.92 -23.33 4.90
N GLY A 325 -28.76 -23.81 3.97
CA GLY A 325 -30.11 -24.30 4.27
C GLY A 325 -30.16 -25.52 5.22
N ALA A 326 -29.03 -26.20 5.44
CA ALA A 326 -28.91 -27.26 6.44
C ALA A 326 -28.79 -26.74 7.89
N PHE A 327 -28.68 -25.42 8.08
CA PHE A 327 -28.46 -24.79 9.38
C PHE A 327 -29.63 -23.89 9.74
N ARG A 328 -30.05 -23.97 11.01
CA ARG A 328 -31.10 -23.09 11.54
C ARG A 328 -30.58 -21.65 11.62
N VAL A 329 -31.43 -20.70 11.26
CA VAL A 329 -31.19 -19.27 11.48
C VAL A 329 -31.77 -18.89 12.84
N ASP A 330 -30.93 -18.30 13.69
CA ASP A 330 -31.34 -17.73 14.97
C ASP A 330 -31.15 -16.22 14.92
N ALA A 331 -32.26 -15.49 14.92
CA ALA A 331 -32.22 -14.04 15.03
C ALA A 331 -32.02 -13.61 16.49
N GLU A 332 -31.32 -12.51 16.68
CA GLU A 332 -31.27 -11.79 17.96
C GLU A 332 -32.70 -11.41 18.41
N LYS A 333 -32.93 -11.42 19.72
CA LYS A 333 -34.25 -11.10 20.30
C LYS A 333 -34.29 -9.61 20.67
N ASN A 334 -35.49 -9.03 20.68
CA ASN A 334 -35.73 -7.63 21.03
C ASN A 334 -35.09 -6.63 20.04
N CYS A 335 -35.18 -6.92 18.74
CA CYS A 335 -34.93 -5.92 17.70
C CYS A 335 -36.08 -4.91 17.71
N GLU A 336 -36.10 -3.96 18.65
CA GLU A 336 -37.06 -2.87 18.64
C GLU A 336 -36.76 -1.93 17.46
N SER A 337 -37.79 -1.65 16.66
CA SER A 337 -37.76 -0.60 15.67
C SER A 337 -37.95 0.75 16.39
N GLU A 338 -36.88 1.43 16.74
CA GLU A 338 -36.93 2.87 17.05
C GLU A 338 -37.16 3.65 15.75
N HIS A 339 -38.40 3.62 15.28
CA HIS A 339 -38.96 4.65 14.42
C HIS A 339 -40.34 5.01 15.00
N ASP A 340 -40.31 6.01 15.89
CA ASP A 340 -41.30 7.08 15.99
C ASP A 340 -40.53 8.41 16.14
#